data_AF-A0A7C2TKJ1-F1
#
_entry.id   AF-A0A7C2TKJ1-F1
#
_cell.length_a   1.000
_cell.length_b   1.000
_cell.length_c   1.000
_cell.angle_alpha   90.00
_cell.angle_beta   90.00
_cell.angle_gamma   90.00
#
_symmetry.space_group_name_H-M   'P 1'
#
loop_
_entity.id
_entity.type
_entity.pdbx_description
1 polymer ?
#
loop_
_entity_poly.entity_id
_entity_poly.type
_entity_poly.pdbx_seq_one_letter_code
_entity_poly.pdbx_strand_id
1 'polypeptide(L)'
;MKGGSLVWRGLLLLLWVGLLAALLGRDYLVEELRSLEIAALERGRETTFSGVYFQGERIGFVRSRLGAAADDRLLLEQEAYLLLNILGENHSVRMQLNAHLSTTYELLDFRFVLLSPFASTRAQGRVEGRDILLDLETPRGTRRERIRLREVPRIATPHRAYLLGHEPGVGSRVRVNYFDPVSLAGNERILEYRGQDRVLIANRIHNLHHFHESVSGMRINIWLDETGRVIKEESPAGFVFLAEPEFRATAIPGVGPEILTTVAVPLNGRLPEDLARRPTLTYHLLLDEEAPPDLLTTLDLAGGPQRLEEDRLTIQRQQLPTTPATACSPDQSAAITEALASTPHVQSDDPQLAALAREIAGAAPDDLERLRRLVSWVYENIDKRPVLSIPDALSVMADLVGDCNEHAVLLAALARAQGLPTRIAAGLLHQEGIFLYHAWNEVCLDGRWLGVDATISQFPTGLTHIRLITGETKEMARLGAILGRLGLAVMEE
;
A
#
# COMPACT_ATOMS: atom_id res chain seq x y z
N MET A 1 55.02 72.35 -0.84
CA MET A 1 53.89 71.44 -0.50
C MET A 1 54.30 69.99 -0.74
N LYS A 2 54.88 69.29 0.25
CA LYS A 2 55.24 67.85 0.15
C LYS A 2 54.89 67.02 1.42
N GLY A 3 54.28 67.64 2.44
CA GLY A 3 53.99 66.97 3.74
C GLY A 3 52.64 66.23 3.84
N GLY A 4 51.64 66.58 3.01
CA GLY A 4 50.29 65.99 3.11
C GLY A 4 50.16 64.55 2.58
N SER A 5 51.09 64.10 1.73
CA SER A 5 51.05 62.78 1.09
C SER A 5 51.43 61.64 2.04
N LEU A 6 52.36 61.87 2.98
CA LEU A 6 52.81 60.83 3.90
C LEU A 6 51.77 60.51 4.97
N VAL A 7 51.12 61.54 5.51
CA VAL A 7 50.06 61.40 6.53
C VAL A 7 48.87 60.64 5.96
N TRP A 8 48.49 60.93 4.71
CA TRP A 8 47.37 60.24 4.07
C TRP A 8 47.72 58.79 3.74
N ARG A 9 48.95 58.49 3.32
CA ARG A 9 49.39 57.10 3.12
C ARG A 9 49.43 56.31 4.43
N GLY A 10 49.83 56.93 5.54
CA GLY A 10 49.81 56.30 6.87
C GLY A 10 48.40 55.98 7.36
N LEU A 11 47.46 56.92 7.21
CA LEU A 11 46.04 56.73 7.55
C LEU A 11 45.38 55.63 6.70
N LEU A 12 45.70 55.57 5.40
CA LEU A 12 45.16 54.56 4.50
C LEU A 12 45.69 53.16 4.86
N LEU A 13 46.95 53.07 5.29
CA LEU A 13 47.58 51.82 5.71
C LEU A 13 47.04 51.34 7.07
N LEU A 14 46.77 52.26 8.01
CA LEU A 14 46.10 51.95 9.27
C LEU A 14 44.66 51.50 9.07
N LEU A 15 43.92 52.14 8.14
CA LEU A 15 42.59 51.69 7.74
C LEU A 15 42.64 50.29 7.12
N TRP A 16 43.63 50.03 6.27
CA TRP A 16 43.83 48.72 5.64
C TRP A 16 44.16 47.63 6.67
N VAL A 17 45.04 47.92 7.62
CA VAL A 17 45.38 47.00 8.73
C VAL A 17 44.17 46.78 9.64
N GLY A 18 43.40 47.83 9.92
CA GLY A 18 42.15 47.72 10.69
C GLY A 18 41.09 46.87 9.98
N LEU A 19 40.92 47.05 8.67
CA LEU A 19 40.03 46.24 7.85
C LEU A 19 40.51 44.80 7.72
N LEU A 20 41.82 44.58 7.56
CA LEU A 20 42.43 43.25 7.53
C LEU A 20 42.30 42.54 8.88
N ALA A 21 42.48 43.25 10.00
CA ALA A 21 42.26 42.72 11.34
C ALA A 21 40.78 42.43 11.61
N ALA A 22 39.85 43.24 11.08
CA ALA A 22 38.42 42.96 11.15
C ALA A 22 38.01 41.76 10.29
N LEU A 23 38.65 41.57 9.12
CA LEU A 23 38.44 40.40 8.24
C LEU A 23 39.03 39.13 8.84
N LEU A 24 40.26 39.19 9.36
CA LEU A 24 40.88 38.09 10.10
C LEU A 24 40.09 37.76 11.37
N GLY A 25 39.58 38.76 12.08
CA GLY A 25 38.68 38.55 13.21
C GLY A 25 37.37 37.87 12.80
N ARG A 26 36.79 38.23 11.66
CA ARG A 26 35.57 37.61 11.13
C ARG A 26 35.78 36.16 10.66
N ASP A 27 36.93 35.85 10.05
CA ASP A 27 37.18 34.55 9.44
C ASP A 27 37.96 33.58 10.37
N TYR A 28 38.70 34.07 11.38
CA TYR A 28 39.44 33.25 12.35
C TYR A 28 38.85 33.24 13.78
N LEU A 29 37.98 34.19 14.17
CA LEU A 29 37.16 34.10 15.39
C LEU A 29 35.72 33.69 15.03
N VAL A 30 35.59 32.71 14.14
CA VAL A 30 34.33 31.95 14.02
C VAL A 30 34.17 31.24 15.36
N GLU A 31 33.10 31.55 16.11
CA GLU A 31 32.67 30.70 17.22
C GLU A 31 32.65 29.26 16.68
N GLU A 32 33.49 28.38 17.24
CA GLU A 32 33.37 26.94 17.00
C GLU A 32 31.91 26.59 17.26
N LEU A 33 31.21 26.16 16.21
CA LEU A 33 29.85 25.65 16.29
C LEU A 33 29.78 24.78 17.54
N ARG A 34 28.97 25.19 18.53
CA ARG A 34 28.88 24.45 19.78
C ARG A 34 28.54 23.01 19.41
N SER A 35 29.07 22.02 20.11
CA SER A 35 28.84 20.60 19.80
C SER A 35 27.35 20.23 19.62
N LEU A 36 26.43 20.99 20.23
CA LEU A 36 24.98 20.92 19.99
C LEU A 36 24.53 21.37 18.59
N GLU A 37 25.16 22.40 18.02
CA GLU A 37 24.93 22.92 16.67
C GLU A 37 25.57 22.03 15.60
N ILE A 38 26.76 21.45 15.87
CA ILE A 38 27.35 20.41 15.01
C ILE A 38 26.47 19.16 15.04
N ALA A 39 26.04 18.71 16.22
CA ALA A 39 25.09 17.59 16.33
C ALA A 39 23.71 17.92 15.76
N ALA A 40 23.28 19.19 15.73
CA ALA A 40 22.04 19.61 15.05
C ALA A 40 22.22 19.69 13.53
N LEU A 41 23.40 20.08 13.04
CA LEU A 41 23.78 20.06 11.62
C LEU A 41 23.95 18.63 11.11
N GLU A 42 24.54 17.73 11.89
CA GLU A 42 24.64 16.30 11.58
C GLU A 42 23.25 15.63 11.66
N ARG A 43 22.43 15.90 12.69
CA ARG A 43 21.02 15.47 12.74
C ARG A 43 20.18 16.00 11.58
N GLY A 44 20.42 17.24 11.16
CA GLY A 44 19.79 17.86 10.00
C GLY A 44 20.26 17.29 8.66
N ARG A 45 21.44 16.66 8.62
CA ARG A 45 21.94 15.91 7.44
C ARG A 45 21.39 14.49 7.38
N GLU A 46 21.07 13.87 8.52
CA GLU A 46 20.42 12.54 8.60
C GLU A 46 18.91 12.58 8.37
N THR A 47 18.27 13.73 8.60
CA THR A 47 16.80 13.87 8.48
C THR A 47 16.43 14.40 7.10
N THR A 48 15.62 13.62 6.38
CA THR A 48 15.10 13.97 5.06
C THR A 48 13.58 14.12 5.12
N PHE A 49 13.05 15.08 4.38
CA PHE A 49 11.62 15.25 4.17
C PHE A 49 11.27 15.01 2.71
N SER A 50 10.15 14.33 2.48
CA SER A 50 9.54 14.17 1.17
C SER A 50 8.10 14.64 1.23
N GLY A 51 7.69 15.56 0.36
CA GLY A 51 6.29 15.84 0.10
C GLY A 51 5.64 14.66 -0.63
N VAL A 52 4.42 14.31 -0.26
CA VAL A 52 3.61 13.29 -0.94
C VAL A 52 2.52 13.99 -1.72
N TYR A 53 2.47 13.70 -3.02
CA TYR A 53 1.54 14.29 -3.97
C TYR A 53 0.69 13.22 -4.63
N PHE A 54 -0.54 13.60 -4.98
CA PHE A 54 -1.46 12.80 -5.78
C PHE A 54 -2.11 13.72 -6.81
N GLN A 55 -2.03 13.37 -8.09
CA GLN A 55 -2.50 14.21 -9.21
C GLN A 55 -1.95 15.65 -9.17
N GLY A 56 -0.69 15.81 -8.76
CA GLY A 56 -0.02 17.11 -8.67
C GLY A 56 -0.35 17.93 -7.40
N GLU A 57 -1.35 17.53 -6.62
CA GLU A 57 -1.71 18.18 -5.36
C GLU A 57 -1.02 17.50 -4.19
N ARG A 58 -0.54 18.29 -3.23
CA ARG A 58 0.12 17.74 -2.04
C ARG A 58 -0.93 17.19 -1.07
N ILE A 59 -0.79 15.93 -0.71
CA ILE A 59 -1.69 15.24 0.22
C ILE A 59 -0.98 14.88 1.53
N GLY A 60 0.34 15.03 1.63
CA GLY A 60 1.04 14.59 2.82
C GLY A 60 2.55 14.82 2.79
N PHE A 61 3.23 14.21 3.75
CA PHE A 61 4.69 14.16 3.81
C PHE A 61 5.19 12.88 4.48
N VAL A 62 6.46 12.58 4.24
CA VAL A 62 7.26 11.61 4.97
C VAL A 62 8.49 12.29 5.53
N ARG A 63 8.71 12.18 6.84
CA ARG A 63 9.97 12.49 7.51
C ARG A 63 10.71 11.19 7.73
N SER A 64 11.94 11.08 7.24
CA SER A 64 12.79 9.92 7.49
C SER A 64 14.08 10.38 8.14
N ARG A 65 14.56 9.62 9.13
CA ARG A 65 15.89 9.78 9.70
C ARG A 65 16.57 8.42 9.70
N LEU A 66 17.79 8.39 9.18
CA LEU A 66 18.63 7.20 9.18
C LEU A 66 20.00 7.60 9.73
N GLY A 67 20.41 6.95 10.81
CA GLY A 67 21.67 7.25 11.48
C GLY A 67 22.26 6.04 12.20
N ALA A 68 23.46 6.21 12.73
CA ALA A 68 24.11 5.18 13.54
C ALA A 68 23.37 4.97 14.88
N ALA A 69 23.32 3.72 15.32
CA ALA A 69 22.79 3.29 16.60
C ALA A 69 23.86 2.53 17.40
N ALA A 70 23.53 2.13 18.64
CA ALA A 70 24.43 1.32 19.47
C ALA A 70 24.74 -0.05 18.81
N ASP A 71 25.86 -0.65 19.19
CA ASP A 71 26.29 -2.00 18.80
C ASP A 71 26.46 -2.23 17.29
N ASP A 72 27.04 -1.26 16.56
CA ASP A 72 27.26 -1.31 15.11
C ASP A 72 25.96 -1.57 14.32
N ARG A 73 24.88 -0.86 14.71
CA ARG A 73 23.58 -0.91 14.04
C ARG A 73 23.21 0.43 13.43
N LEU A 74 22.22 0.42 12.56
CA LEU A 74 21.56 1.62 12.07
C LEU A 74 20.16 1.70 12.67
N LEU A 75 19.70 2.92 12.97
CA LEU A 75 18.33 3.21 13.34
C LEU A 75 17.65 3.98 12.22
N LEU A 76 16.54 3.42 11.73
CA LEU A 76 15.62 4.07 10.81
C LEU A 76 14.37 4.52 11.58
N GLU A 77 14.14 5.83 11.61
CA GLU A 77 12.91 6.44 12.13
C GLU A 77 12.16 7.06 10.95
N GLN A 78 10.90 6.67 10.73
CA GLN A 78 10.04 7.29 9.72
C GLN A 78 8.71 7.71 10.32
N GLU A 79 8.25 8.89 9.94
CA GLU A 79 6.91 9.39 10.22
C GLU A 79 6.28 9.82 8.90
N ALA A 80 5.07 9.37 8.64
CA ALA A 80 4.30 9.81 7.50
C ALA A 80 2.95 10.38 7.95
N TYR A 81 2.53 11.44 7.30
CA TYR A 81 1.19 12.00 7.43
C TYR A 81 0.59 12.13 6.04
N LEU A 82 -0.61 11.58 5.86
CA LEU A 82 -1.39 11.68 4.63
C LEU A 82 -2.78 12.22 4.97
N LEU A 83 -3.32 13.04 4.08
CA LEU A 83 -4.69 13.54 4.09
C LEU A 83 -5.35 13.06 2.80
N LEU A 84 -6.14 12.00 2.91
CA LEU A 84 -6.75 11.32 1.78
C LEU A 84 -8.20 11.79 1.61
N ASN A 85 -8.55 12.32 0.43
CA ASN A 85 -9.94 12.63 0.10
C ASN A 85 -10.60 11.37 -0.45
N ILE A 86 -11.56 10.83 0.30
CA ILE A 86 -12.28 9.61 -0.01
C ILE A 86 -13.77 9.88 0.17
N LEU A 87 -14.56 9.63 -0.87
CA LEU A 87 -16.00 9.91 -0.88
C LEU A 87 -16.34 11.37 -0.50
N GLY A 88 -15.47 12.32 -0.85
CA GLY A 88 -15.65 13.75 -0.56
C GLY A 88 -15.30 14.17 0.87
N GLU A 89 -14.80 13.25 1.70
CA GLU A 89 -14.33 13.53 3.06
C GLU A 89 -12.81 13.35 3.18
N ASN A 90 -12.18 14.20 4.00
CA ASN A 90 -10.75 14.12 4.24
C ASN A 90 -10.43 13.22 5.44
N HIS A 91 -9.70 12.14 5.18
CA HIS A 91 -9.26 11.18 6.19
C HIS A 91 -7.75 11.32 6.44
N SER A 92 -7.36 11.59 7.68
CA SER A 92 -5.95 11.67 8.06
C SER A 92 -5.39 10.29 8.39
N VAL A 93 -4.27 9.91 7.79
CA VAL A 93 -3.50 8.72 8.15
C VAL A 93 -2.14 9.14 8.69
N ARG A 94 -1.78 8.61 9.85
CA ARG A 94 -0.44 8.78 10.43
C ARG A 94 0.23 7.43 10.54
N MET A 95 1.46 7.35 10.05
CA MET A 95 2.28 6.15 10.16
C MET A 95 3.58 6.47 10.87
N GLN A 96 4.04 5.57 11.71
CA GLN A 96 5.32 5.65 12.38
C GLN A 96 6.04 4.31 12.27
N LEU A 97 7.31 4.34 11.91
CA LEU A 97 8.18 3.18 11.83
C LEU A 97 9.46 3.49 12.58
N ASN A 98 9.84 2.60 13.49
CA ASN A 98 11.17 2.54 14.07
C ASN A 98 11.76 1.16 13.76
N ALA A 99 12.90 1.10 13.11
CA ALA A 99 13.53 -0.16 12.72
C ALA A 99 15.03 -0.14 12.98
N HIS A 100 15.55 -1.23 13.54
CA HIS A 100 16.98 -1.46 13.65
C HIS A 100 17.47 -2.29 12.47
N LEU A 101 18.55 -1.83 11.85
CA LEU A 101 19.18 -2.49 10.71
C LEU A 101 20.62 -2.85 11.06
N SER A 102 21.16 -3.88 10.39
CA SER A 102 22.60 -4.13 10.37
C SER A 102 23.33 -3.01 9.60
N THR A 103 24.66 -2.93 9.71
CA THR A 103 25.49 -2.06 8.86
C THR A 103 25.37 -2.38 7.36
N THR A 104 24.89 -3.57 7.01
CA THR A 104 24.60 -4.02 5.64
C THR A 104 23.14 -3.79 5.23
N TYR A 105 22.36 -3.06 6.03
CA TYR A 105 20.95 -2.68 5.79
C TYR A 105 19.95 -3.86 5.84
N GLU A 106 20.29 -4.93 6.54
CA GLU A 106 19.37 -6.03 6.82
C GLU A 106 18.48 -5.68 8.00
N LEU A 107 17.20 -6.01 7.93
CA LEU A 107 16.24 -5.73 8.99
C LEU A 107 16.47 -6.68 10.18
N LEU A 108 16.63 -6.11 11.39
CA LEU A 108 16.82 -6.87 12.62
C LEU A 108 15.53 -6.92 13.44
N ASP A 109 14.89 -5.76 13.62
CA ASP A 109 13.62 -5.61 14.30
C ASP A 109 12.93 -4.32 13.86
N PHE A 110 11.62 -4.24 14.10
CA PHE A 110 10.85 -3.03 13.86
C PHE A 110 9.65 -2.91 14.80
N ARG A 111 9.20 -1.66 14.95
CA ARG A 111 7.90 -1.29 15.48
C ARG A 111 7.22 -0.37 14.48
N PHE A 112 6.02 -0.77 14.06
CA PHE A 112 5.18 -0.03 13.13
C PHE A 112 3.86 0.33 13.79
N VAL A 113 3.40 1.55 13.56
CA VAL A 113 2.12 2.08 14.03
C VAL A 113 1.43 2.78 12.88
N LEU A 114 0.16 2.45 12.64
CA LEU A 114 -0.73 3.14 11.73
C LEU A 114 -1.94 3.65 12.52
N LEU A 115 -2.27 4.93 12.38
CA LEU A 115 -3.40 5.58 13.02
C LEU A 115 -4.27 6.25 11.96
N SER A 116 -5.56 5.96 11.98
CA SER A 116 -6.60 6.65 11.21
C SER A 116 -7.77 7.01 12.15
N PRO A 117 -8.78 7.79 11.72
CA PRO A 117 -9.86 8.23 12.61
C PRO A 117 -10.68 7.10 13.22
N PHE A 118 -10.82 5.98 12.51
CA PHE A 118 -11.66 4.86 12.89
C PHE A 118 -10.89 3.57 13.18
N ALA A 119 -9.56 3.56 13.03
CA ALA A 119 -8.78 2.36 13.28
C ALA A 119 -7.33 2.67 13.69
N SER A 120 -6.72 1.71 14.39
CA SER A 120 -5.30 1.74 14.72
C SER A 120 -4.70 0.36 14.60
N THR A 121 -3.54 0.27 13.98
CA THR A 121 -2.77 -0.97 13.87
C THR A 121 -1.41 -0.77 14.50
N ARG A 122 -0.97 -1.71 15.35
CA ARG A 122 0.40 -1.75 15.85
C ARG A 122 1.00 -3.12 15.61
N ALA A 123 2.19 -3.12 15.04
CA ALA A 123 2.93 -4.32 14.72
C ALA A 123 4.35 -4.19 15.28
N GLN A 124 4.83 -5.24 15.93
CA GLN A 124 6.22 -5.35 16.39
C GLN A 124 6.80 -6.63 15.81
N GLY A 125 7.97 -6.54 15.17
CA GLY A 125 8.59 -7.69 14.51
C GLY A 125 10.04 -7.85 14.92
N ARG A 126 10.47 -9.10 15.11
CA ARG A 126 11.87 -9.50 15.27
C ARG A 126 12.27 -10.46 14.16
N VAL A 127 13.43 -10.24 13.57
CA VAL A 127 13.96 -11.09 12.49
C VAL A 127 14.90 -12.15 13.06
N GLU A 128 14.59 -13.41 12.78
CA GLU A 128 15.41 -14.58 13.11
C GLU A 128 15.80 -15.31 11.82
N GLY A 129 16.95 -14.91 11.26
CA GLY A 129 17.39 -15.38 9.95
C GLY A 129 16.45 -14.94 8.84
N ARG A 130 15.56 -15.85 8.40
CA ARG A 130 14.56 -15.59 7.35
C ARG A 130 13.14 -15.53 7.88
N ASP A 131 12.95 -15.64 9.19
CA ASP A 131 11.66 -15.56 9.82
C ASP A 131 11.47 -14.19 10.45
N ILE A 132 10.26 -13.65 10.33
CA ILE A 132 9.80 -12.51 11.12
C ILE A 132 8.83 -13.05 12.14
N LEU A 133 9.19 -12.94 13.42
CA LEU A 133 8.29 -13.17 14.55
C LEU A 133 7.55 -11.87 14.82
N LEU A 134 6.23 -11.88 14.62
CA LEU A 134 5.39 -10.71 14.60
C LEU A 134 4.40 -10.74 15.78
N ASP A 135 4.36 -9.68 16.57
CA ASP A 135 3.32 -9.39 17.54
C ASP A 135 2.40 -8.30 16.94
N LEU A 136 1.15 -8.66 16.63
CA LEU A 136 0.11 -7.74 16.16
C LEU A 136 -0.80 -7.38 17.33
N GLU A 137 -0.81 -6.11 17.71
CA GLU A 137 -1.73 -5.60 18.73
C GLU A 137 -2.99 -5.08 18.07
N THR A 138 -4.12 -5.64 18.48
CA THR A 138 -5.47 -5.12 18.20
C THR A 138 -6.11 -4.67 19.52
N PRO A 139 -7.23 -3.92 19.50
CA PRO A 139 -7.94 -3.54 20.72
C PRO A 139 -8.33 -4.73 21.63
N ARG A 140 -8.38 -5.96 21.08
CA ARG A 140 -8.82 -7.18 21.77
C ARG A 140 -7.68 -8.06 22.27
N GLY A 141 -6.44 -7.77 21.93
CA GLY A 141 -5.27 -8.52 22.41
C GLY A 141 -4.08 -8.49 21.46
N THR A 142 -3.04 -9.23 21.82
CA THR A 142 -1.85 -9.39 20.99
C THR A 142 -1.87 -10.78 20.36
N ARG A 143 -1.76 -10.84 19.03
CA ARG A 143 -1.62 -12.08 18.28
C ARG A 143 -0.18 -12.26 17.81
N ARG A 144 0.34 -13.48 17.96
CA ARG A 144 1.68 -13.85 17.50
C ARG A 144 1.61 -14.58 16.18
N GLU A 145 2.43 -14.15 15.24
CA GLU A 145 2.55 -14.73 13.91
C GLU A 145 4.00 -14.96 13.53
N ARG A 146 4.22 -15.90 12.61
CA ARG A 146 5.54 -16.18 12.04
C ARG A 146 5.47 -16.11 10.52
N ILE A 147 6.16 -15.14 9.94
CA ILE A 147 6.26 -14.96 8.50
C ILE A 147 7.60 -15.52 8.03
N ARG A 148 7.57 -16.58 7.23
CA ARG A 148 8.77 -17.17 6.61
C ARG A 148 9.06 -16.50 5.27
N LEU A 149 10.24 -15.91 5.13
CA LEU A 149 10.72 -15.28 3.91
C LEU A 149 11.72 -16.17 3.14
N ARG A 150 11.96 -15.81 1.87
CA ARG A 150 12.92 -16.51 1.00
C ARG A 150 14.36 -16.29 1.45
N GLU A 151 14.68 -15.07 1.85
CA GLU A 151 15.98 -14.62 2.35
C GLU A 151 15.81 -13.62 3.48
N VAL A 152 16.92 -13.12 4.03
CA VAL A 152 16.93 -12.10 5.08
C VAL A 152 16.29 -10.81 4.54
N PRO A 153 15.26 -10.26 5.20
CA PRO A 153 14.56 -9.08 4.72
C PRO A 153 15.39 -7.80 4.85
N ARG A 154 15.17 -6.87 3.91
CA ARG A 154 15.54 -5.46 4.04
C ARG A 154 14.28 -4.59 4.07
N ILE A 155 14.43 -3.32 4.41
CA ILE A 155 13.34 -2.32 4.40
C ILE A 155 13.73 -1.10 3.55
N ALA A 156 12.75 -0.25 3.22
CA ALA A 156 12.95 0.89 2.35
C ALA A 156 13.66 1.97 3.14
N THR A 157 14.73 2.51 2.56
CA THR A 157 15.52 3.57 3.16
C THR A 157 15.51 4.82 2.27
N PRO A 158 15.61 6.03 2.87
CA PRO A 158 15.73 7.28 2.11
C PRO A 158 17.08 7.41 1.38
N HIS A 159 18.07 6.59 1.75
CA HIS A 159 19.38 6.52 1.13
C HIS A 159 19.66 5.09 0.65
N ARG A 160 19.96 4.95 -0.64
CA ARG A 160 20.18 3.68 -1.34
C ARG A 160 21.52 3.65 -2.08
N ALA A 161 22.56 4.22 -1.45
CA ALA A 161 23.92 4.28 -2.00
C ALA A 161 24.47 2.91 -2.45
N TYR A 162 24.01 1.82 -1.82
CA TYR A 162 24.35 0.45 -2.20
C TYR A 162 24.00 0.10 -3.66
N LEU A 163 23.03 0.80 -4.28
CA LEU A 163 22.67 0.63 -5.69
C LEU A 163 23.69 1.25 -6.66
N LEU A 164 24.47 2.23 -6.19
CA LEU A 164 25.44 2.98 -7.00
C LEU A 164 26.88 2.49 -6.80
N GLY A 165 27.15 1.69 -5.77
CA GLY A 165 28.51 1.33 -5.34
C GLY A 165 29.39 0.59 -6.36
N HIS A 166 28.80 0.07 -7.45
CA HIS A 166 29.54 -0.60 -8.54
C HIS A 166 29.38 0.11 -9.90
N GLU A 167 28.89 1.36 -9.93
CA GLU A 167 28.57 2.10 -11.16
C GLU A 167 27.72 1.26 -12.13
N PRO A 168 26.42 1.04 -11.83
CA PRO A 168 25.61 0.12 -12.59
C PRO A 168 25.56 0.48 -14.08
N GLY A 169 25.75 -0.53 -14.95
CA GLY A 169 25.49 -0.37 -16.38
C GLY A 169 23.99 -0.28 -16.66
N VAL A 170 23.59 0.44 -17.71
CA VAL A 170 22.17 0.51 -18.13
C VAL A 170 21.63 -0.90 -18.41
N GLY A 171 20.44 -1.19 -17.89
CA GLY A 171 19.81 -2.51 -17.96
C GLY A 171 20.29 -3.51 -16.91
N SER A 172 21.27 -3.14 -16.06
CA SER A 172 21.64 -3.97 -14.92
C SER A 172 20.48 -4.08 -13.93
N ARG A 173 20.32 -5.27 -13.35
CA ARG A 173 19.22 -5.60 -12.45
C ARG A 173 19.76 -6.10 -11.12
N VAL A 174 19.19 -5.60 -10.03
CA VAL A 174 19.46 -6.04 -8.66
C VAL A 174 18.16 -6.54 -8.06
N ARG A 175 18.17 -7.76 -7.54
CA ARG A 175 17.07 -8.31 -6.75
C ARG A 175 17.32 -8.02 -5.29
N VAL A 176 16.33 -7.45 -4.62
CA VAL A 176 16.36 -7.15 -3.18
C VAL A 176 15.14 -7.79 -2.53
N ASN A 177 15.38 -8.55 -1.47
CA ASN A 177 14.31 -9.07 -0.62
C ASN A 177 13.85 -7.96 0.33
N TYR A 178 12.56 -7.69 0.31
CA TYR A 178 11.97 -6.55 0.99
C TYR A 178 10.83 -6.99 1.90
N PHE A 179 10.79 -6.45 3.11
CA PHE A 179 9.62 -6.55 3.98
C PHE A 179 8.90 -5.21 4.02
N ASP A 180 7.58 -5.25 3.79
CA ASP A 180 6.70 -4.10 3.90
C ASP A 180 5.95 -4.14 5.24
N PRO A 181 6.21 -3.19 6.17
CA PRO A 181 5.45 -3.12 7.43
C PRO A 181 3.97 -2.77 7.26
N VAL A 182 3.57 -2.17 6.13
CA VAL A 182 2.17 -1.79 5.88
C VAL A 182 1.36 -2.99 5.43
N SER A 183 1.83 -3.76 4.44
CA SER A 183 1.15 -4.99 4.01
C SER A 183 1.50 -6.22 4.85
N LEU A 184 2.45 -6.08 5.79
CA LEU A 184 3.02 -7.17 6.60
C LEU A 184 3.49 -8.36 5.76
N ALA A 185 3.98 -8.07 4.56
CA ALA A 185 4.35 -9.06 3.57
C ALA A 185 5.80 -8.89 3.13
N GLY A 186 6.48 -10.03 2.92
CA GLY A 186 7.74 -10.05 2.22
C GLY A 186 7.53 -10.14 0.72
N ASN A 187 8.14 -9.22 -0.01
CA ASN A 187 8.06 -9.11 -1.46
C ASN A 187 9.46 -9.11 -2.07
N GLU A 188 9.59 -9.70 -3.26
CA GLU A 188 10.77 -9.50 -4.09
C GLU A 188 10.64 -8.16 -4.82
N ARG A 189 11.69 -7.34 -4.75
CA ARG A 189 11.82 -6.10 -5.51
C ARG A 189 12.95 -6.26 -6.51
N ILE A 190 12.69 -5.96 -7.77
CA ILE A 190 13.70 -5.95 -8.83
C ILE A 190 13.93 -4.51 -9.23
N LEU A 191 15.14 -4.01 -9.01
CA LEU A 191 15.55 -2.68 -9.45
C LEU A 191 16.38 -2.81 -10.72
N GLU A 192 15.92 -2.19 -11.80
CA GLU A 192 16.62 -2.08 -13.07
C GLU A 192 17.15 -0.66 -13.25
N TYR A 193 18.46 -0.51 -13.45
CA TYR A 193 19.06 0.79 -13.71
C TYR A 193 18.81 1.24 -15.15
N ARG A 194 18.31 2.47 -15.32
CA ARG A 194 17.90 3.03 -16.62
C ARG A 194 18.86 4.09 -17.16
N GLY A 195 19.87 4.46 -16.39
CA GLY A 195 20.82 5.52 -16.73
C GLY A 195 20.60 6.78 -15.92
N GLN A 196 21.17 7.88 -16.38
CA GLN A 196 20.93 9.19 -15.78
C GLN A 196 19.90 9.98 -16.59
N ASP A 197 18.94 10.57 -15.88
CA ASP A 197 17.87 11.38 -16.44
C ASP A 197 17.99 12.83 -16.01
N ARG A 198 17.65 13.74 -16.91
CA ARG A 198 17.46 15.16 -16.61
C ARG A 198 16.02 15.39 -16.17
N VAL A 199 15.80 15.49 -14.87
CA VAL A 199 14.46 15.66 -14.28
C VAL A 199 14.27 17.11 -13.85
N LEU A 200 13.20 17.75 -14.31
CA LEU A 200 12.80 19.08 -13.86
C LEU A 200 12.03 18.97 -12.54
N ILE A 201 12.59 19.52 -11.47
CA ILE A 201 11.99 19.54 -10.13
C ILE A 201 12.05 20.97 -9.59
N ALA A 202 10.92 21.52 -9.17
CA ALA A 202 10.84 22.89 -8.62
C ALA A 202 11.60 23.95 -9.46
N ASN A 203 11.40 23.91 -10.79
CA ASN A 203 12.05 24.76 -11.78
C ASN A 203 13.58 24.65 -11.86
N ARG A 204 14.16 23.54 -11.40
CA ARG A 204 15.58 23.21 -11.55
C ARG A 204 15.75 21.86 -12.22
N ILE A 205 16.71 21.77 -13.13
CA ILE A 205 17.05 20.50 -13.77
C ILE A 205 18.05 19.78 -12.87
N HIS A 206 17.71 18.56 -12.48
CA HIS A 206 18.58 17.66 -11.74
C HIS A 206 19.02 16.54 -12.68
N ASN A 207 20.31 16.18 -12.63
CA ASN A 207 20.80 14.96 -13.27
C ASN A 207 20.76 13.86 -12.21
N LEU A 208 19.90 12.86 -12.40
CA LEU A 208 19.60 11.85 -11.39
C LEU A 208 19.71 10.44 -11.97
N HIS A 209 20.20 9.50 -11.17
CA HIS A 209 20.19 8.09 -11.50
C HIS A 209 18.76 7.54 -11.47
N HIS A 210 18.27 7.06 -12.61
CA HIS A 210 16.92 6.52 -12.75
C HIS A 210 16.93 5.00 -12.58
N PHE A 211 16.04 4.53 -11.71
CA PHE A 211 15.75 3.11 -11.52
C PHE A 211 14.29 2.85 -11.78
N HIS A 212 14.04 1.74 -12.48
CA HIS A 212 12.73 1.12 -12.52
C HIS A 212 12.66 0.00 -11.51
N GLU A 213 11.71 0.09 -10.60
CA GLU A 213 11.49 -0.93 -9.59
C GLU A 213 10.20 -1.68 -9.85
N SER A 214 10.29 -3.01 -9.89
CA SER A 214 9.15 -3.90 -9.95
C SER A 214 8.93 -4.57 -8.59
N VAL A 215 7.78 -4.32 -7.97
CA VAL A 215 7.38 -4.88 -6.66
C VAL A 215 5.90 -5.22 -6.67
N SER A 216 5.54 -6.46 -6.31
CA SER A 216 4.14 -6.92 -6.32
C SER A 216 3.39 -6.59 -7.64
N GLY A 217 4.10 -6.63 -8.76
CA GLY A 217 3.60 -6.26 -10.10
C GLY A 217 3.46 -4.75 -10.36
N MET A 218 3.57 -3.90 -9.34
CA MET A 218 3.71 -2.45 -9.52
C MET A 218 5.06 -2.11 -10.12
N ARG A 219 5.08 -1.08 -10.97
CA ARG A 219 6.30 -0.52 -11.54
C ARG A 219 6.48 0.91 -11.03
N ILE A 220 7.43 1.11 -10.14
CA ILE A 220 7.73 2.40 -9.50
C ILE A 220 8.98 2.98 -10.15
N ASN A 221 8.93 4.27 -10.49
CA ASN A 221 10.12 5.00 -10.93
C ASN A 221 10.80 5.65 -9.72
N ILE A 222 12.12 5.52 -9.63
CA ILE A 222 12.91 6.09 -8.54
C ILE A 222 14.07 6.88 -9.15
N TRP A 223 14.28 8.10 -8.66
CA TRP A 223 15.42 8.92 -9.04
C TRP A 223 16.30 9.22 -7.83
N LEU A 224 17.58 8.86 -7.94
CA LEU A 224 18.59 9.07 -6.92
C LEU A 224 19.57 10.17 -7.32
N ASP A 225 20.09 10.92 -6.36
CA ASP A 225 21.28 11.75 -6.60
C ASP A 225 22.58 10.90 -6.61
N GLU A 226 23.71 11.53 -6.88
CA GLU A 226 25.04 10.90 -6.92
C GLU A 226 25.44 10.23 -5.60
N THR A 227 24.82 10.61 -4.48
CA THR A 227 25.06 10.00 -3.15
C THR A 227 24.13 8.81 -2.86
N GLY A 228 23.19 8.53 -3.77
CA GLY A 228 22.16 7.52 -3.59
C GLY A 228 20.97 7.99 -2.73
N ARG A 229 20.83 9.29 -2.46
CA ARG A 229 19.64 9.83 -1.79
C ARG A 229 18.46 9.77 -2.76
N VAL A 230 17.31 9.31 -2.29
CA VAL A 230 16.07 9.34 -3.07
C VAL A 230 15.59 10.79 -3.20
N ILE A 231 15.50 11.28 -4.44
CA ILE A 231 15.02 12.64 -4.75
C ILE A 231 13.57 12.62 -5.20
N LYS A 232 13.16 11.61 -5.96
CA LYS A 232 11.81 11.48 -6.49
C LYS A 232 11.43 10.00 -6.59
N GLU A 233 10.18 9.67 -6.25
CA GLU A 233 9.57 8.38 -6.57
C GLU A 233 8.20 8.62 -7.20
N GLU A 234 7.82 7.82 -8.21
CA GLU A 234 6.51 7.88 -8.86
C GLU A 234 5.91 6.49 -8.96
N SER A 235 4.69 6.34 -8.43
CA SER A 235 3.92 5.11 -8.50
C SER A 235 2.99 5.11 -9.72
N PRO A 236 2.59 3.93 -10.23
CA PRO A 236 1.65 3.85 -11.35
C PRO A 236 0.24 4.34 -10.98
N ALA A 237 -0.06 4.42 -9.68
CA ALA A 237 -1.30 4.96 -9.16
C ALA A 237 -1.33 6.51 -9.13
N GLY A 238 -0.25 7.20 -9.54
CA GLY A 238 -0.19 8.66 -9.57
C GLY A 238 0.28 9.31 -8.27
N PHE A 239 0.82 8.52 -7.33
CA PHE A 239 1.49 9.07 -6.15
C PHE A 239 2.92 9.47 -6.50
N VAL A 240 3.31 10.68 -6.07
CA VAL A 240 4.67 11.20 -6.25
C VAL A 240 5.25 11.57 -4.89
N PHE A 241 6.40 11.00 -4.57
CA PHE A 241 7.19 11.37 -3.39
C PHE A 241 8.33 12.24 -3.85
N LEU A 242 8.46 13.43 -3.29
CA LEU A 242 9.45 14.41 -3.74
C LEU A 242 10.24 14.95 -2.56
N ALA A 243 11.57 14.81 -2.60
CA ALA A 243 12.45 15.34 -1.58
C ALA A 243 12.40 16.88 -1.57
N GLU A 244 12.01 17.45 -0.43
CA GLU A 244 11.78 18.88 -0.27
C GLU A 244 12.22 19.37 1.11
N PRO A 245 12.48 20.67 1.30
CA PRO A 245 12.65 21.23 2.64
C PRO A 245 11.38 21.02 3.48
N GLU A 246 11.56 20.83 4.79
CA GLU A 246 10.47 20.60 5.76
C GLU A 246 9.29 21.56 5.56
N PHE A 247 9.55 22.87 5.54
CA PHE A 247 8.50 23.90 5.42
C PHE A 247 7.63 23.77 4.16
N ARG A 248 8.15 23.16 3.09
CA ARG A 248 7.36 22.87 1.88
C ARG A 248 6.65 21.54 2.02
N ALA A 249 7.37 20.50 2.42
CA ALA A 249 6.81 19.15 2.55
C ALA A 249 5.61 19.13 3.50
N THR A 250 5.63 19.87 4.60
CA THR A 250 4.55 19.89 5.60
C THR A 250 3.42 20.87 5.27
N ALA A 251 3.51 21.66 4.20
CA ALA A 251 2.50 22.63 3.81
C ALA A 251 1.37 21.97 3.01
N ILE A 252 0.48 21.25 3.67
CA ILE A 252 -0.58 20.47 3.01
C ILE A 252 -1.80 21.37 2.71
N PRO A 253 -2.17 21.57 1.42
CA PRO A 253 -3.43 22.20 1.06
C PRO A 253 -4.58 21.30 1.52
N GLY A 254 -5.50 21.82 2.33
CA GLY A 254 -6.47 21.02 3.07
C GLY A 254 -7.50 20.22 2.24
N VAL A 255 -7.49 20.27 0.92
CA VAL A 255 -8.37 19.46 0.05
C VAL A 255 -7.53 18.88 -1.08
N GLY A 256 -7.44 17.55 -1.12
CA GLY A 256 -6.81 16.80 -2.21
C GLY A 256 -7.82 16.27 -3.23
N PRO A 257 -7.36 15.72 -4.36
CA PRO A 257 -8.23 15.05 -5.33
C PRO A 257 -8.89 13.80 -4.72
N GLU A 258 -10.12 13.52 -5.15
CA GLU A 258 -10.86 12.31 -4.74
C GLU A 258 -10.11 11.06 -5.24
N ILE A 259 -9.71 10.19 -4.32
CA ILE A 259 -8.82 9.06 -4.64
C ILE A 259 -9.58 7.97 -5.40
N LEU A 260 -10.77 7.59 -4.95
CA LEU A 260 -11.48 6.42 -5.48
C LEU A 260 -11.84 6.59 -6.95
N THR A 261 -12.34 7.76 -7.33
CA THR A 261 -12.71 8.06 -8.72
C THR A 261 -11.49 8.20 -9.62
N THR A 262 -10.36 8.67 -9.07
CA THR A 262 -9.12 8.86 -9.84
C THR A 262 -8.45 7.54 -10.23
N VAL A 263 -8.55 6.52 -9.36
CA VAL A 263 -8.01 5.17 -9.64
C VAL A 263 -9.03 4.23 -10.28
N ALA A 264 -10.23 4.71 -10.59
CA ALA A 264 -11.30 3.92 -11.18
C ALA A 264 -10.89 3.37 -12.56
N VAL A 265 -11.44 2.21 -12.91
CA VAL A 265 -11.25 1.60 -14.22
C VAL A 265 -12.28 2.19 -15.20
N PRO A 266 -11.83 2.85 -16.29
CA PRO A 266 -12.76 3.44 -17.24
C PRO A 266 -13.52 2.36 -18.03
N LEU A 267 -14.79 2.65 -18.32
CA LEU A 267 -15.61 1.87 -19.23
C LEU A 267 -15.75 2.61 -20.56
N ASN A 268 -15.21 2.02 -21.63
CA ASN A 268 -15.44 2.43 -23.00
C ASN A 268 -16.79 1.87 -23.47
N GLY A 269 -17.75 2.76 -23.66
CA GLY A 269 -19.13 2.42 -23.99
C GLY A 269 -20.06 2.56 -22.79
N ARG A 270 -21.21 1.87 -22.83
CA ARG A 270 -22.20 1.87 -21.75
C ARG A 270 -22.63 0.44 -21.45
N LEU A 271 -22.99 0.18 -20.21
CA LEU A 271 -23.64 -1.08 -19.86
C LEU A 271 -24.98 -1.19 -20.62
N PRO A 272 -25.37 -2.40 -21.08
CA PRO A 272 -26.62 -2.58 -21.79
C PRO A 272 -27.84 -2.26 -20.92
N GLU A 273 -28.87 -1.62 -21.48
CA GLU A 273 -30.10 -1.27 -20.74
C GLU A 273 -30.85 -2.50 -20.20
N ASP A 274 -30.68 -3.66 -20.85
CA ASP A 274 -31.30 -4.92 -20.49
C ASP A 274 -30.43 -5.80 -19.56
N LEU A 275 -29.38 -5.24 -18.94
CA LEU A 275 -28.42 -5.93 -18.07
C LEU A 275 -29.09 -6.90 -17.07
N ALA A 276 -30.19 -6.48 -16.44
CA ALA A 276 -30.91 -7.27 -15.44
C ALA A 276 -31.43 -8.62 -15.98
N ARG A 277 -31.72 -8.71 -17.28
CA ARG A 277 -32.26 -9.91 -17.94
C ARG A 277 -31.19 -10.74 -18.66
N ARG A 278 -30.00 -10.18 -18.87
CA ARG A 278 -28.92 -10.88 -19.58
C ARG A 278 -28.41 -12.07 -18.77
N PRO A 279 -28.15 -13.22 -19.43
CA PRO A 279 -27.50 -14.36 -18.79
C PRO A 279 -25.98 -14.17 -18.68
N THR A 280 -25.39 -13.38 -19.58
CA THR A 280 -23.95 -13.15 -19.70
C THR A 280 -23.67 -11.69 -20.06
N LEU A 281 -22.44 -11.25 -19.78
CA LEU A 281 -21.88 -10.00 -20.29
C LEU A 281 -20.40 -10.21 -20.57
N THR A 282 -19.95 -9.77 -21.74
CA THR A 282 -18.55 -9.88 -22.16
C THR A 282 -17.88 -8.51 -22.19
N TYR A 283 -16.72 -8.43 -21.54
CA TYR A 283 -15.85 -7.26 -21.52
C TYR A 283 -14.57 -7.54 -22.28
N HIS A 284 -14.14 -6.59 -23.09
CA HIS A 284 -12.78 -6.56 -23.63
C HIS A 284 -11.87 -5.83 -22.63
N LEU A 285 -10.82 -6.49 -22.17
CA LEU A 285 -9.84 -5.94 -21.23
C LEU A 285 -8.80 -5.15 -22.02
N LEU A 286 -8.85 -3.82 -21.90
CA LEU A 286 -7.93 -2.91 -22.58
C LEU A 286 -6.72 -2.66 -21.70
N LEU A 287 -5.55 -3.11 -22.12
CA LEU A 287 -4.30 -2.83 -21.43
C LEU A 287 -3.59 -1.62 -22.07
N ASP A 288 -2.98 -0.80 -21.22
CA ASP A 288 -2.04 0.24 -21.65
C ASP A 288 -0.82 -0.37 -22.37
N GLU A 289 -0.18 0.38 -23.28
CA GLU A 289 0.99 -0.05 -24.05
C GLU A 289 2.19 -0.41 -23.16
N GLU A 290 2.29 0.21 -21.98
CA GLU A 290 3.35 -0.09 -21.00
C GLU A 290 3.06 -1.31 -20.13
N ALA A 291 1.87 -1.92 -20.25
CA ALA A 291 1.49 -3.10 -19.47
C ALA A 291 2.32 -4.33 -19.89
N PRO A 292 2.78 -5.15 -18.94
CA PRO A 292 3.43 -6.42 -19.26
C PRO A 292 2.50 -7.33 -20.09
N PRO A 293 3.00 -8.01 -21.14
CA PRO A 293 2.18 -8.90 -21.98
C PRO A 293 1.51 -10.04 -21.20
N ASP A 294 2.09 -10.44 -20.08
CA ASP A 294 1.61 -11.51 -19.21
C ASP A 294 0.70 -11.02 -18.07
N LEU A 295 0.40 -9.71 -17.98
CA LEU A 295 -0.32 -9.12 -16.84
C LEU A 295 -1.62 -9.85 -16.52
N LEU A 296 -2.47 -10.13 -17.53
CA LEU A 296 -3.74 -10.84 -17.32
C LEU A 296 -3.54 -12.25 -16.77
N THR A 297 -2.43 -12.92 -17.11
CA THR A 297 -2.14 -14.28 -16.62
C THR A 297 -1.71 -14.31 -15.15
N THR A 298 -1.33 -13.16 -14.60
CA THR A 298 -1.01 -13.02 -13.16
C THR A 298 -2.24 -12.82 -12.28
N LEU A 299 -3.41 -12.66 -12.89
CA LEU A 299 -4.70 -12.40 -12.27
C LEU A 299 -5.57 -13.65 -12.24
N ASP A 300 -6.49 -13.69 -11.28
CA ASP A 300 -7.43 -14.79 -11.14
C ASP A 300 -8.69 -14.52 -11.98
N LEU A 301 -8.55 -14.35 -13.29
CA LEU A 301 -9.68 -13.95 -14.16
C LEU A 301 -10.58 -15.12 -14.58
N ALA A 302 -10.13 -16.37 -14.43
CA ALA A 302 -10.87 -17.57 -14.79
C ALA A 302 -11.47 -18.28 -13.57
N GLY A 303 -12.62 -18.93 -13.77
CA GLY A 303 -13.30 -19.76 -12.76
C GLY A 303 -14.44 -19.04 -12.03
N GLY A 304 -15.31 -19.84 -11.42
CA GLY A 304 -16.56 -19.33 -10.82
C GLY A 304 -17.51 -18.81 -11.90
N PRO A 305 -18.01 -17.57 -11.79
CA PRO A 305 -18.86 -16.97 -12.82
C PRO A 305 -18.09 -16.45 -14.05
N GLN A 306 -16.76 -16.54 -14.07
CA GLN A 306 -15.94 -15.90 -15.09
C GLN A 306 -15.22 -16.88 -16.00
N ARG A 307 -15.12 -16.51 -17.27
CA ARG A 307 -14.31 -17.17 -18.29
C ARG A 307 -13.51 -16.13 -19.05
N LEU A 308 -12.19 -16.32 -19.09
CA LEU A 308 -11.28 -15.50 -19.90
C LEU A 308 -10.88 -16.28 -21.16
N GLU A 309 -11.04 -15.65 -22.32
CA GLU A 309 -10.51 -16.09 -23.60
C GLU A 309 -9.67 -14.94 -24.18
N GLU A 310 -8.34 -15.08 -24.18
CA GLU A 310 -7.41 -14.01 -24.55
C GLU A 310 -7.63 -12.74 -23.69
N ASP A 311 -8.19 -11.68 -24.25
CA ASP A 311 -8.56 -10.42 -23.59
C ASP A 311 -10.08 -10.27 -23.37
N ARG A 312 -10.87 -11.30 -23.67
CA ARG A 312 -12.32 -11.32 -23.54
C ARG A 312 -12.73 -12.00 -22.25
N LEU A 313 -13.25 -11.20 -21.33
CA LEU A 313 -13.77 -11.68 -20.06
C LEU A 313 -15.29 -11.77 -20.12
N THR A 314 -15.82 -12.99 -20.18
CA THR A 314 -17.25 -13.25 -20.08
C THR A 314 -17.63 -13.56 -18.63
N ILE A 315 -18.59 -12.80 -18.10
CA ILE A 315 -19.20 -13.05 -16.80
C ILE A 315 -20.57 -13.68 -17.02
N GLN A 316 -20.84 -14.76 -16.32
CA GLN A 316 -22.12 -15.46 -16.32
C GLN A 316 -22.91 -15.13 -15.06
N ARG A 317 -24.20 -14.85 -15.23
CA ARG A 317 -25.13 -14.66 -14.12
C ARG A 317 -25.25 -15.96 -13.33
N GLN A 318 -24.93 -15.88 -12.05
CA GLN A 318 -25.02 -17.03 -11.16
C GLN A 318 -26.47 -17.32 -10.80
N GLN A 319 -26.78 -18.60 -10.67
CA GLN A 319 -28.03 -19.09 -10.09
C GLN A 319 -27.77 -19.61 -8.70
N LEU A 320 -28.74 -19.41 -7.81
CA LEU A 320 -28.67 -20.02 -6.48
C LEU A 320 -28.66 -21.55 -6.59
N PRO A 321 -27.91 -22.24 -5.73
CA PRO A 321 -28.02 -23.68 -5.57
C PRO A 321 -29.46 -24.10 -5.22
N THR A 322 -29.82 -25.33 -5.59
CA THR A 322 -31.09 -25.93 -5.18
C THR A 322 -31.06 -26.25 -3.69
N THR A 323 -32.14 -26.02 -2.97
CA THR A 323 -32.23 -26.37 -1.54
C THR A 323 -32.64 -27.85 -1.37
N PRO A 324 -32.04 -28.58 -0.42
CA PRO A 324 -30.97 -28.16 0.48
C PRO A 324 -29.60 -28.13 -0.21
N ALA A 325 -28.84 -27.04 -0.01
CA ALA A 325 -27.47 -26.92 -0.51
C ALA A 325 -26.46 -27.29 0.58
N THR A 326 -25.31 -27.84 0.18
CA THR A 326 -24.27 -28.28 1.11
C THR A 326 -22.93 -27.58 0.84
N ALA A 327 -22.21 -27.24 1.90
CA ALA A 327 -20.85 -26.71 1.83
C ALA A 327 -19.89 -27.70 1.16
N CYS A 328 -18.92 -27.15 0.43
CA CYS A 328 -17.84 -27.97 -0.10
C CYS A 328 -16.95 -28.54 1.03
N SER A 329 -16.46 -29.76 0.85
CA SER A 329 -15.61 -30.48 1.81
C SER A 329 -14.11 -30.25 1.55
N PRO A 330 -13.28 -30.13 2.61
CA PRO A 330 -11.81 -30.04 2.49
C PRO A 330 -11.17 -31.10 1.58
N ASP A 331 -11.72 -32.32 1.56
CA ASP A 331 -11.18 -33.44 0.78
C ASP A 331 -11.28 -33.23 -0.74
N GLN A 332 -12.07 -32.26 -1.19
CA GLN A 332 -12.27 -31.99 -2.61
C GLN A 332 -11.09 -31.23 -3.25
N SER A 333 -10.43 -30.31 -2.52
CA SER A 333 -9.26 -29.60 -3.03
C SER A 333 -8.49 -28.84 -1.94
N ALA A 334 -7.19 -28.59 -2.17
CA ALA A 334 -6.38 -27.74 -1.31
C ALA A 334 -6.95 -26.31 -1.18
N ALA A 335 -7.56 -25.77 -2.23
CA ALA A 335 -8.19 -24.45 -2.21
C ALA A 335 -9.39 -24.37 -1.26
N ILE A 336 -10.14 -25.46 -1.10
CA ILE A 336 -11.24 -25.53 -0.13
C ILE A 336 -10.70 -25.59 1.30
N THR A 337 -9.65 -26.37 1.54
CA THR A 337 -8.97 -26.42 2.84
C THR A 337 -8.41 -25.06 3.23
N GLU A 338 -7.76 -24.36 2.30
CA GLU A 338 -7.27 -22.99 2.51
C GLU A 338 -8.41 -22.02 2.80
N ALA A 339 -9.51 -22.11 2.05
CA ALA A 339 -10.70 -21.29 2.24
C ALA A 339 -11.48 -21.59 3.52
N LEU A 340 -11.10 -22.60 4.30
CA LEU A 340 -11.62 -22.87 5.65
C LEU A 340 -10.65 -22.44 6.75
N ALA A 341 -9.37 -22.26 6.43
CA ALA A 341 -8.33 -21.95 7.41
C ALA A 341 -8.50 -20.54 8.01
N SER A 342 -8.15 -20.41 9.29
CA SER A 342 -7.97 -19.11 9.94
C SER A 342 -6.65 -18.49 9.48
N THR A 343 -6.62 -17.16 9.37
CA THR A 343 -5.46 -16.37 8.96
C THR A 343 -5.30 -15.15 9.87
N PRO A 344 -4.20 -14.38 9.80
CA PRO A 344 -4.03 -13.15 10.58
C PRO A 344 -5.18 -12.14 10.42
N HIS A 345 -5.81 -12.07 9.25
CA HIS A 345 -6.89 -11.13 8.94
C HIS A 345 -8.29 -11.76 9.06
N VAL A 346 -8.41 -13.09 8.90
CA VAL A 346 -9.67 -13.83 8.95
C VAL A 346 -9.61 -14.82 10.11
N GLN A 347 -9.80 -14.31 11.34
CA GLN A 347 -9.63 -15.05 12.60
C GLN A 347 -10.80 -16.02 12.91
N SER A 348 -11.14 -16.92 11.98
CA SER A 348 -12.31 -17.79 12.05
C SER A 348 -12.30 -18.82 13.20
N ASP A 349 -11.14 -19.08 13.81
CA ASP A 349 -10.95 -19.96 14.95
C ASP A 349 -11.12 -19.26 16.32
N ASP A 350 -11.34 -17.95 16.33
CA ASP A 350 -11.57 -17.20 17.56
C ASP A 350 -12.92 -17.60 18.21
N PRO A 351 -12.95 -17.91 19.53
CA PRO A 351 -14.16 -18.34 20.21
C PRO A 351 -15.32 -17.32 20.19
N GLN A 352 -15.03 -16.01 20.18
CA GLN A 352 -16.05 -14.97 20.15
C GLN A 352 -16.70 -14.88 18.76
N LEU A 353 -15.88 -14.89 17.69
CA LEU A 353 -16.37 -14.94 16.31
C LEU A 353 -17.18 -16.21 16.05
N ALA A 354 -16.69 -17.37 16.49
CA ALA A 354 -17.40 -18.64 16.34
C ALA A 354 -18.73 -18.67 17.12
N ALA A 355 -18.81 -18.03 18.29
CA ALA A 355 -20.04 -17.90 19.04
C ALA A 355 -21.07 -17.02 18.32
N LEU A 356 -20.65 -15.85 17.84
CA LEU A 356 -21.50 -14.94 17.05
C LEU A 356 -21.99 -15.60 15.76
N ALA A 357 -21.11 -16.30 15.04
CA ALA A 357 -21.47 -16.99 13.81
C ALA A 357 -22.54 -18.06 14.03
N ARG A 358 -22.47 -18.81 15.15
CA ARG A 358 -23.51 -19.79 15.55
C ARG A 358 -24.83 -19.11 15.90
N GLU A 359 -24.78 -17.96 16.58
CA GLU A 359 -25.97 -17.18 16.93
C GLU A 359 -26.70 -16.70 15.68
N ILE A 360 -25.97 -16.08 14.73
CA ILE A 360 -26.53 -15.59 13.47
C ILE A 360 -27.08 -16.74 12.62
N ALA A 361 -26.33 -17.86 12.53
CA ALA A 361 -26.76 -19.03 11.79
C ALA A 361 -28.06 -19.63 12.35
N GLY A 362 -28.16 -19.74 13.68
CA GLY A 362 -29.29 -20.39 14.36
C GLY A 362 -29.58 -21.80 13.81
N ALA A 363 -30.85 -22.17 13.78
CA ALA A 363 -31.31 -23.45 13.21
C ALA A 363 -31.56 -23.35 11.69
N ALA A 364 -30.58 -22.86 10.91
CA ALA A 364 -30.71 -22.81 9.46
C ALA A 364 -30.90 -24.24 8.87
N PRO A 365 -31.87 -24.46 7.97
CA PRO A 365 -32.20 -25.77 7.41
C PRO A 365 -31.14 -26.32 6.46
N ASP A 366 -30.31 -25.47 5.86
CA ASP A 366 -29.22 -25.84 4.96
C ASP A 366 -28.09 -24.78 4.99
N ASP A 367 -26.99 -25.05 4.29
CA ASP A 367 -25.82 -24.17 4.27
C ASP A 367 -26.05 -22.89 3.45
N LEU A 368 -27.01 -22.91 2.51
CA LEU A 368 -27.39 -21.72 1.73
C LEU A 368 -28.12 -20.70 2.60
N GLU A 369 -29.07 -21.14 3.41
CA GLU A 369 -29.78 -20.31 4.38
C GLU A 369 -28.85 -19.85 5.51
N ARG A 370 -27.90 -20.70 5.94
CA ARG A 370 -26.85 -20.28 6.87
C ARG A 370 -26.06 -19.11 6.30
N LEU A 371 -25.59 -19.22 5.07
CA LEU A 371 -24.84 -18.16 4.40
C LEU A 371 -25.67 -16.88 4.24
N ARG A 372 -26.93 -16.99 3.82
CA ARG A 372 -27.84 -15.84 3.65
C ARG A 372 -27.99 -15.02 4.94
N ARG A 373 -28.12 -15.68 6.10
CA ARG A 373 -28.22 -15.02 7.40
C ARG A 373 -26.95 -14.26 7.76
N LEU A 374 -25.79 -14.88 7.53
CA LEU A 374 -24.49 -14.24 7.77
C LEU A 374 -24.31 -12.99 6.89
N VAL A 375 -24.60 -13.10 5.59
CA VAL A 375 -24.53 -11.97 4.65
C VAL A 375 -25.45 -10.82 5.10
N SER A 376 -26.69 -11.13 5.46
CA SER A 376 -27.68 -10.13 5.88
C SER A 376 -27.26 -9.45 7.17
N TRP A 377 -26.79 -10.22 8.16
CA TRP A 377 -26.33 -9.67 9.43
C TRP A 377 -25.14 -8.72 9.24
N VAL A 378 -24.15 -9.09 8.44
CA VAL A 378 -23.00 -8.22 8.16
C VAL A 378 -23.44 -6.92 7.50
N TYR A 379 -24.32 -6.99 6.49
CA TYR A 379 -24.83 -5.79 5.79
C TYR A 379 -25.59 -4.83 6.71
N GLU A 380 -26.39 -5.37 7.64
CA GLU A 380 -27.26 -4.62 8.54
C GLU A 380 -26.54 -4.03 9.75
N ASN A 381 -25.46 -4.68 10.21
CA ASN A 381 -24.81 -4.33 11.48
C ASN A 381 -23.54 -3.49 11.30
N ILE A 382 -22.92 -3.46 10.11
CA ILE A 382 -21.75 -2.62 9.85
C ILE A 382 -22.16 -1.26 9.28
N ASP A 383 -21.75 -0.19 9.97
CA ASP A 383 -21.83 1.18 9.46
C ASP A 383 -20.78 1.42 8.36
N LYS A 384 -21.23 1.83 7.19
CA LYS A 384 -20.41 1.90 5.96
C LYS A 384 -19.60 3.18 5.95
N ARG A 385 -18.31 3.08 6.29
CA ARG A 385 -17.37 4.20 6.31
C ARG A 385 -15.98 3.76 5.85
N PRO A 386 -15.20 4.64 5.20
CA PRO A 386 -13.81 4.35 4.90
C PRO A 386 -13.01 4.07 6.19
N VAL A 387 -12.44 2.88 6.28
CA VAL A 387 -11.56 2.49 7.40
C VAL A 387 -10.17 2.25 6.85
N LEU A 388 -9.26 3.18 7.16
CA LEU A 388 -7.89 3.12 6.68
C LEU A 388 -7.04 2.37 7.70
N SER A 389 -7.03 1.06 7.60
CA SER A 389 -6.19 0.17 8.43
C SER A 389 -5.84 -1.12 7.71
N ILE A 390 -5.06 -1.97 8.39
CA ILE A 390 -4.92 -3.37 8.01
C ILE A 390 -6.18 -4.10 8.51
N PRO A 391 -7.04 -4.66 7.64
CA PRO A 391 -8.28 -5.30 8.06
C PRO A 391 -8.05 -6.48 9.00
N ASP A 392 -8.91 -6.61 10.02
CA ASP A 392 -8.94 -7.77 10.91
C ASP A 392 -10.37 -8.05 11.41
N ALA A 393 -10.82 -9.30 11.30
CA ALA A 393 -12.22 -9.65 11.57
C ALA A 393 -12.65 -9.39 13.03
N LEU A 394 -11.73 -9.45 13.99
CA LEU A 394 -12.04 -9.24 15.41
C LEU A 394 -12.30 -7.77 15.74
N SER A 395 -11.51 -6.84 15.19
CA SER A 395 -11.78 -5.42 15.35
C SER A 395 -13.04 -5.02 14.59
N VAL A 396 -13.28 -5.55 13.39
CA VAL A 396 -14.53 -5.25 12.66
C VAL A 396 -15.76 -5.73 13.44
N MET A 397 -15.72 -6.94 14.01
CA MET A 397 -16.79 -7.44 14.89
C MET A 397 -16.99 -6.55 16.13
N ALA A 398 -15.93 -5.89 16.62
CA ALA A 398 -15.99 -5.02 17.78
C ALA A 398 -16.56 -3.63 17.48
N ASP A 399 -16.05 -3.04 16.40
CA ASP A 399 -16.29 -1.64 16.07
C ASP A 399 -17.54 -1.47 15.22
N LEU A 400 -17.90 -2.50 14.43
CA LEU A 400 -19.05 -2.49 13.53
C LEU A 400 -19.05 -1.30 12.55
N VAL A 401 -17.87 -0.91 12.10
CA VAL A 401 -17.63 0.15 11.11
C VAL A 401 -16.65 -0.38 10.07
N GLY A 402 -16.87 -0.06 8.79
CA GLY A 402 -15.98 -0.54 7.74
C GLY A 402 -16.45 -0.27 6.33
N ASP A 403 -15.55 -0.43 5.36
CA ASP A 403 -15.86 -0.44 3.94
C ASP A 403 -15.93 -1.87 3.40
N CYS A 404 -15.85 -2.03 2.08
CA CYS A 404 -15.90 -3.34 1.43
C CYS A 404 -14.89 -4.35 1.97
N ASN A 405 -13.71 -3.91 2.44
CA ASN A 405 -12.68 -4.78 2.98
C ASN A 405 -13.10 -5.37 4.33
N GLU A 406 -13.57 -4.53 5.24
CA GLU A 406 -14.06 -4.97 6.56
C GLU A 406 -15.29 -5.88 6.44
N HIS A 407 -16.21 -5.59 5.53
CA HIS A 407 -17.37 -6.46 5.25
C HIS A 407 -16.90 -7.84 4.75
N ALA A 408 -15.97 -7.86 3.78
CA ALA A 408 -15.49 -9.10 3.19
C ALA A 408 -14.70 -9.96 4.18
N VAL A 409 -13.87 -9.32 5.01
CA VAL A 409 -13.07 -10.00 6.04
C VAL A 409 -13.94 -10.56 7.16
N LEU A 410 -14.92 -9.79 7.68
CA LEU A 410 -15.81 -10.29 8.71
C LEU A 410 -16.71 -11.42 8.19
N LEU A 411 -17.29 -11.27 7.00
CA LEU A 411 -18.10 -12.33 6.41
C LEU A 411 -17.29 -13.61 6.18
N ALA A 412 -16.04 -13.49 5.69
CA ALA A 412 -15.16 -14.64 5.55
C ALA A 412 -14.93 -15.35 6.90
N ALA A 413 -14.66 -14.60 7.98
CA ALA A 413 -14.40 -15.19 9.29
C ALA A 413 -15.64 -15.91 9.85
N LEU A 414 -16.80 -15.26 9.79
CA LEU A 414 -18.07 -15.82 10.23
C LEU A 414 -18.47 -17.07 9.42
N ALA A 415 -18.32 -17.04 8.10
CA ALA A 415 -18.64 -18.15 7.23
C ALA A 415 -17.70 -19.35 7.44
N ARG A 416 -16.38 -19.11 7.51
CA ARG A 416 -15.38 -20.15 7.83
C ARG A 416 -15.62 -20.79 9.19
N ALA A 417 -15.98 -20.00 10.21
CA ALA A 417 -16.33 -20.49 11.54
C ALA A 417 -17.58 -21.41 11.55
N GLN A 418 -18.40 -21.36 10.50
CA GLN A 418 -19.55 -22.23 10.29
C GLN A 418 -19.29 -23.37 9.29
N GLY A 419 -18.02 -23.61 8.92
CA GLY A 419 -17.64 -24.65 7.98
C GLY A 419 -18.00 -24.35 6.53
N LEU A 420 -18.23 -23.08 6.16
CA LEU A 420 -18.47 -22.65 4.80
C LEU A 420 -17.15 -22.18 4.16
N PRO A 421 -16.57 -22.93 3.19
CA PRO A 421 -15.32 -22.53 2.56
C PRO A 421 -15.50 -21.20 1.84
N THR A 422 -14.77 -20.18 2.28
CA THR A 422 -14.96 -18.80 1.86
C THR A 422 -13.62 -18.16 1.54
N ARG A 423 -13.50 -17.61 0.33
CA ARG A 423 -12.35 -16.79 -0.08
C ARG A 423 -12.80 -15.35 -0.30
N ILE A 424 -11.88 -14.41 -0.06
CA ILE A 424 -12.10 -13.01 -0.41
C ILE A 424 -11.73 -12.84 -1.88
N ALA A 425 -12.62 -12.20 -2.63
CA ALA A 425 -12.41 -11.79 -4.00
C ALA A 425 -12.22 -10.27 -4.02
N ALA A 426 -11.23 -9.80 -4.75
CA ALA A 426 -11.03 -8.37 -5.00
C ALA A 426 -10.95 -8.10 -6.50
N GLY A 427 -11.53 -6.99 -6.91
CA GLY A 427 -11.67 -6.67 -8.32
C GLY A 427 -12.46 -5.40 -8.52
N LEU A 428 -13.40 -5.40 -9.46
CA LEU A 428 -14.15 -4.21 -9.85
C LEU A 428 -15.65 -4.40 -9.63
N LEU A 429 -16.30 -3.34 -9.17
CA LEU A 429 -17.75 -3.20 -9.11
C LEU A 429 -18.16 -1.93 -9.87
N HIS A 430 -19.12 -2.08 -10.78
CA HIS A 430 -19.73 -0.91 -11.42
C HIS A 430 -20.68 -0.19 -10.45
N GLN A 431 -20.36 1.06 -10.13
CA GLN A 431 -21.18 1.95 -9.31
C GLN A 431 -21.17 3.35 -9.92
N GLU A 432 -22.36 3.95 -10.05
CA GLU A 432 -22.52 5.35 -10.51
C GLU A 432 -21.82 5.69 -11.86
N GLY A 433 -21.69 4.71 -12.75
CA GLY A 433 -21.15 4.91 -14.10
C GLY A 433 -19.65 4.65 -14.25
N ILE A 434 -18.97 4.24 -13.18
CA ILE A 434 -17.55 3.89 -13.17
C ILE A 434 -17.33 2.52 -12.52
N PHE A 435 -16.23 1.85 -12.86
CA PHE A 435 -15.80 0.63 -12.17
C PHE A 435 -14.81 0.98 -11.06
N LEU A 436 -15.24 0.81 -9.81
CA LEU A 436 -14.42 1.03 -8.62
C LEU A 436 -13.80 -0.28 -8.15
N TYR A 437 -12.63 -0.19 -7.52
CA TYR A 437 -12.06 -1.33 -6.81
C TYR A 437 -12.98 -1.72 -5.66
N HIS A 438 -13.22 -3.03 -5.52
CA HIS A 438 -14.17 -3.56 -4.56
C HIS A 438 -13.73 -4.93 -4.05
N ALA A 439 -14.11 -5.24 -2.81
CA ALA A 439 -13.89 -6.53 -2.18
C ALA A 439 -15.22 -7.18 -1.78
N TRP A 440 -15.33 -8.48 -2.02
CA TRP A 440 -16.49 -9.32 -1.68
C TRP A 440 -16.05 -10.75 -1.39
N ASN A 441 -16.99 -11.68 -1.22
CA ASN A 441 -16.67 -13.08 -0.92
C ASN A 441 -17.15 -14.03 -2.01
N GLU A 442 -16.41 -15.12 -2.19
CA GLU A 442 -16.89 -16.29 -2.91
C GLU A 442 -16.94 -17.47 -1.96
N VAL A 443 -18.09 -18.15 -1.90
CA VAL A 443 -18.36 -19.26 -0.97
C VAL A 443 -18.66 -20.53 -1.75
N CYS A 444 -18.02 -21.63 -1.38
CA CYS A 444 -18.17 -22.90 -2.10
C CYS A 444 -19.38 -23.70 -1.59
N LEU A 445 -20.42 -23.81 -2.42
CA LEU A 445 -21.62 -24.63 -2.19
C LEU A 445 -21.85 -25.57 -3.39
N ASP A 446 -22.17 -26.83 -3.12
CA ASP A 446 -22.41 -27.88 -4.14
C ASP A 446 -21.32 -27.94 -5.24
N GLY A 447 -20.06 -27.81 -4.82
CA GLY A 447 -18.89 -27.84 -5.72
C GLY A 447 -18.68 -26.59 -6.57
N ARG A 448 -19.40 -25.48 -6.31
CA ARG A 448 -19.32 -24.23 -7.08
C ARG A 448 -19.04 -23.03 -6.17
N TRP A 449 -18.19 -22.12 -6.62
CA TRP A 449 -17.95 -20.83 -5.98
C TRP A 449 -19.08 -19.85 -6.32
N LEU A 450 -19.87 -19.48 -5.31
CA LEU A 450 -20.95 -18.50 -5.38
C LEU A 450 -20.46 -17.15 -4.87
N GLY A 451 -20.52 -16.09 -5.68
CA GLY A 451 -20.16 -14.75 -5.24
C GLY A 451 -21.27 -14.12 -4.41
N VAL A 452 -20.89 -13.49 -3.30
CA VAL A 452 -21.79 -12.84 -2.34
C VAL A 452 -21.14 -11.53 -1.85
N ASP A 453 -21.94 -10.49 -1.72
CA ASP A 453 -21.45 -9.16 -1.36
C ASP A 453 -22.28 -8.57 -0.22
N ALA A 454 -21.70 -8.62 0.99
CA ALA A 454 -22.33 -8.07 2.19
C ALA A 454 -22.27 -6.53 2.25
N THR A 455 -21.50 -5.86 1.40
CA THR A 455 -21.44 -4.38 1.38
C THR A 455 -22.72 -3.79 0.80
N ILE A 456 -23.28 -4.44 -0.22
CA ILE A 456 -24.49 -3.98 -0.93
C ILE A 456 -25.65 -4.98 -0.85
N SER A 457 -25.56 -5.97 0.05
CA SER A 457 -26.56 -7.04 0.24
C SER A 457 -26.90 -7.78 -1.06
N GLN A 458 -25.90 -8.04 -1.91
CA GLN A 458 -26.11 -8.70 -3.19
C GLN A 458 -25.77 -10.19 -3.11
N PHE A 459 -26.76 -11.02 -3.46
CA PHE A 459 -26.69 -12.47 -3.35
C PHE A 459 -27.54 -13.15 -4.45
N PRO A 460 -26.94 -13.74 -5.50
CA PRO A 460 -25.51 -13.75 -5.81
C PRO A 460 -25.03 -12.45 -6.47
N THR A 461 -23.71 -12.28 -6.58
CA THR A 461 -23.08 -11.20 -7.35
C THR A 461 -23.52 -11.18 -8.81
N GLY A 462 -23.53 -9.98 -9.40
CA GLY A 462 -24.08 -9.73 -10.73
C GLY A 462 -23.03 -9.75 -11.84
N LEU A 463 -23.47 -9.35 -13.05
CA LEU A 463 -22.62 -9.22 -14.25
C LEU A 463 -21.65 -8.03 -14.20
N THR A 464 -21.66 -7.26 -13.12
CA THR A 464 -20.84 -6.07 -12.88
C THR A 464 -19.79 -6.28 -11.80
N HIS A 465 -19.71 -7.47 -11.22
CA HIS A 465 -18.65 -7.90 -10.31
C HIS A 465 -17.57 -8.61 -11.13
N ILE A 466 -16.46 -7.91 -11.39
CA ILE A 466 -15.31 -8.45 -12.12
C ILE A 466 -14.22 -8.79 -11.12
N ARG A 467 -14.07 -10.07 -10.77
CA ARG A 467 -12.97 -10.59 -9.95
C ARG A 467 -11.66 -10.47 -10.72
N LEU A 468 -10.68 -9.81 -10.11
CA LEU A 468 -9.31 -9.72 -10.62
C LEU A 468 -8.38 -10.65 -9.87
N ILE A 469 -8.60 -10.84 -8.56
CA ILE A 469 -7.78 -11.69 -7.70
C ILE A 469 -8.63 -12.31 -6.58
N THR A 470 -8.08 -13.34 -5.97
CA THR A 470 -8.55 -13.95 -4.72
C THR A 470 -7.42 -14.02 -3.71
N GLY A 471 -7.78 -13.93 -2.43
CA GLY A 471 -6.83 -13.94 -1.31
C GLY A 471 -6.98 -12.73 -0.41
N GLU A 472 -5.99 -12.51 0.44
CA GLU A 472 -6.03 -11.48 1.49
C GLU A 472 -5.02 -10.36 1.16
N THR A 473 -4.57 -9.60 2.17
CA THR A 473 -3.72 -8.40 2.01
C THR A 473 -2.54 -8.59 1.05
N LYS A 474 -1.85 -9.72 1.13
CA LYS A 474 -0.68 -10.03 0.28
C LYS A 474 -1.06 -10.17 -1.19
N GLU A 475 -2.11 -10.94 -1.47
CA GLU A 475 -2.60 -11.14 -2.83
C GLU A 475 -3.23 -9.85 -3.36
N MET A 476 -3.90 -9.07 -2.50
CA MET A 476 -4.47 -7.76 -2.79
C MET A 476 -3.44 -6.72 -3.23
N ALA A 477 -2.22 -6.77 -2.70
CA ALA A 477 -1.13 -5.89 -3.14
C ALA A 477 -0.81 -6.05 -4.64
N ARG A 478 -1.15 -7.20 -5.26
CA ARG A 478 -0.95 -7.42 -6.71
C ARG A 478 -1.87 -6.57 -7.58
N LEU A 479 -3.00 -6.06 -7.06
CA LEU A 479 -3.86 -5.13 -7.80
C LEU A 479 -3.13 -3.85 -8.18
N GLY A 480 -2.09 -3.48 -7.44
CA GLY A 480 -1.24 -2.35 -7.79
C GLY A 480 -0.65 -2.45 -9.20
N ALA A 481 -0.45 -3.66 -9.73
CA ALA A 481 0.05 -3.90 -11.09
C ALA A 481 -0.90 -3.40 -12.19
N ILE A 482 -2.19 -3.28 -11.86
CA ILE A 482 -3.30 -2.97 -12.77
C ILE A 482 -3.70 -1.49 -12.67
N LEU A 483 -3.34 -0.81 -11.57
CA LEU A 483 -3.68 0.60 -11.34
C LEU A 483 -3.19 1.47 -12.51
N GLY A 484 -4.13 2.21 -13.10
CA GLY A 484 -3.89 3.09 -14.25
C GLY A 484 -3.65 2.39 -15.59
N ARG A 485 -3.70 1.05 -15.65
CA ARG A 485 -3.33 0.27 -16.85
C ARG A 485 -4.44 -0.56 -17.47
N LEU A 486 -5.57 -0.69 -16.78
CA LEU A 486 -6.72 -1.45 -17.26
C LEU A 486 -7.85 -0.48 -17.60
N GLY A 487 -8.41 -0.66 -18.79
CA GLY A 487 -9.73 -0.18 -19.18
C GLY A 487 -10.63 -1.35 -19.55
N LEU A 488 -11.93 -1.10 -19.61
CA LEU A 488 -12.93 -2.08 -20.02
C LEU A 488 -13.65 -1.55 -21.26
N ALA A 489 -14.02 -2.43 -22.20
CA ALA A 489 -15.03 -2.11 -23.20
C ALA A 489 -16.13 -3.15 -23.17
N VAL A 490 -17.39 -2.72 -23.19
CA VAL A 490 -18.53 -3.64 -23.31
C VAL A 490 -18.59 -4.16 -24.74
N MET A 491 -18.69 -5.46 -24.89
CA MET A 491 -18.94 -6.07 -26.20
C MET A 491 -20.44 -6.14 -26.45
N GLU A 492 -20.90 -5.50 -27.51
CA GLU A 492 -22.24 -5.74 -28.05
C GLU A 492 -22.24 -7.13 -28.70
N GLU A 493 -23.06 -8.03 -28.17
CA GLU A 493 -23.32 -9.37 -28.74
C GLU A 493 -24.29 -9.31 -29.92
#